data_AF-A0A3S5DME4-F1
#
_entry.id   AF-A0A3S5DME4-F1
#
_cell.length_a   1.000
_cell.length_b   1.000
_cell.length_c   1.000
_cell.angle_alpha   90.00
_cell.angle_beta   90.00
_cell.angle_gamma   90.00
#
_symmetry.space_group_name_H-M   'P 1'
#
loop_
_entity.id
_entity.type
_entity.pdbx_description
1 polymer ?
#
loop_
_entity_poly.entity_id
_entity_poly.type
_entity_poly.pdbx_seq_one_letter_code
_entity_poly.pdbx_strand_id
1 'polypeptide(L)'
;MRKKYHAFEGQLKGYDSRILVAQVPGGMLTNLEGQLKQQNAADKLDQVLAEIPRVREDLGFIPLVTPTSQIVGTQAVLNVLDRRALQKPSRRKPPGY
;
A
#
# COMPACT_ATOMS: atom_id res chain seq x y z
N MET A 1 -18.00 -10.29 -27.60
CA MET A 1 -16.90 -9.31 -27.47
C MET A 1 -16.07 -9.50 -26.20
N ARG A 2 -16.66 -9.56 -24.99
CA ARG A 2 -15.94 -9.72 -23.71
C ARG A 2 -15.00 -10.94 -23.61
N LYS A 3 -15.40 -12.10 -24.17
CA LYS A 3 -14.57 -13.33 -24.19
C LYS A 3 -13.19 -13.17 -24.83
N LYS A 4 -13.01 -12.21 -25.76
CA LYS A 4 -11.72 -11.99 -26.45
C LYS A 4 -10.67 -11.28 -25.57
N TYR A 5 -11.09 -10.66 -24.48
CA TYR A 5 -10.22 -9.87 -23.59
C TYR A 5 -9.99 -10.53 -22.23
N HIS A 6 -10.25 -11.85 -22.12
CA HIS A 6 -10.11 -12.59 -20.87
C HIS A 6 -8.73 -12.45 -20.22
N ALA A 7 -7.67 -12.28 -21.04
CA ALA A 7 -6.31 -12.04 -20.56
C ALA A 7 -6.11 -10.70 -19.82
N PHE A 8 -7.01 -9.73 -20.01
CA PHE A 8 -6.94 -8.38 -19.43
C PHE A 8 -8.01 -8.13 -18.37
N GLU A 9 -8.82 -9.12 -18.01
CA GLU A 9 -9.80 -8.96 -16.94
C GLU A 9 -9.06 -8.86 -15.59
N GLY A 10 -9.35 -7.80 -14.84
CA GLY A 10 -8.81 -7.60 -13.49
C GLY A 10 -9.24 -8.72 -12.54
N GLN A 11 -8.40 -9.02 -11.54
CA GLN A 11 -8.69 -10.07 -10.55
C GLN A 11 -9.83 -9.70 -9.59
N LEU A 12 -10.20 -8.41 -9.53
CA LEU A 12 -11.34 -7.92 -8.77
C LEU A 12 -12.65 -8.36 -9.44
N LYS A 13 -13.24 -9.45 -8.92
CA LYS A 13 -14.59 -9.92 -9.28
C LYS A 13 -15.54 -9.65 -8.10
N GLY A 14 -16.47 -8.71 -8.28
CA GLY A 14 -17.47 -8.35 -7.26
C GLY A 14 -17.18 -7.02 -6.56
N TYR A 15 -17.81 -6.82 -5.41
CA TYR A 15 -17.66 -5.62 -4.56
C TYR A 15 -16.58 -5.92 -3.50
N ASP A 16 -15.42 -5.27 -3.57
CA ASP A 16 -14.41 -5.39 -2.51
C ASP A 16 -14.67 -4.34 -1.43
N SER A 17 -15.13 -4.79 -0.26
CA SER A 17 -15.44 -3.92 0.88
C SER A 17 -14.23 -3.14 1.38
N ARG A 18 -12.99 -3.58 1.07
CA ARG A 18 -11.76 -2.87 1.41
C ARG A 18 -11.62 -1.54 0.66
N ILE A 19 -12.26 -1.41 -0.51
CA ILE A 19 -12.34 -0.15 -1.27
C ILE A 19 -13.14 0.90 -0.47
N LEU A 20 -14.22 0.49 0.18
CA LEU A 20 -15.07 1.38 0.99
C LEU A 20 -14.38 1.83 2.28
N VAL A 21 -13.56 0.96 2.88
CA VAL A 21 -12.88 1.23 4.15
C VAL A 21 -11.68 2.15 3.97
N ALA A 22 -10.87 1.94 2.93
CA ALA A 22 -9.61 2.66 2.78
C ALA A 22 -9.72 3.98 1.98
N GLN A 23 -10.87 4.27 1.36
CA GLN A 23 -11.02 5.35 0.36
C GLN A 23 -9.98 5.27 -0.78
N VAL A 24 -9.47 4.07 -1.05
CA VAL A 24 -8.44 3.83 -2.07
C VAL A 24 -9.14 3.41 -3.37
N PRO A 25 -8.87 4.06 -4.52
CA PRO A 25 -9.40 3.62 -5.81
C PRO A 25 -9.08 2.14 -6.09
N GLY A 26 -10.03 1.36 -6.61
CA GLY A 26 -9.83 -0.09 -6.80
C GLY A 26 -8.60 -0.45 -7.65
N GLY A 27 -8.30 0.33 -8.70
CA GLY A 27 -7.08 0.14 -9.51
C GLY A 27 -5.78 0.41 -8.74
N MET A 28 -5.80 1.34 -7.77
CA MET A 28 -4.68 1.57 -6.86
C MET A 28 -4.52 0.40 -5.89
N LEU A 29 -5.61 -0.14 -5.35
CA LEU A 29 -5.56 -1.31 -4.46
C LEU A 29 -4.90 -2.52 -5.13
N THR A 30 -5.35 -2.90 -6.34
CA THR A 30 -4.75 -4.03 -7.08
C THR A 30 -3.28 -3.79 -7.40
N ASN A 31 -2.88 -2.55 -7.69
CA ASN A 31 -1.49 -2.20 -7.91
C ASN A 31 -0.64 -2.40 -6.63
N LEU A 32 -1.13 -1.91 -5.48
CA LEU A 32 -0.45 -2.06 -4.19
C LEU A 32 -0.31 -3.54 -3.79
N GLU A 33 -1.37 -4.34 -3.93
CA GLU A 33 -1.31 -5.80 -3.72
C GLU A 33 -0.25 -6.46 -4.62
N GLY A 34 -0.19 -6.06 -5.90
CA GLY A 34 0.82 -6.52 -6.84
C GLY A 34 2.24 -6.16 -6.42
N GLN A 35 2.48 -4.91 -6.02
CA GLN A 35 3.79 -4.43 -5.55
C GLN A 35 4.26 -5.17 -4.29
N LEU A 36 3.37 -5.34 -3.30
CA LEU A 36 3.70 -6.05 -2.06
C LEU A 36 3.95 -7.54 -2.31
N LYS A 37 3.19 -8.17 -3.21
CA LYS A 37 3.40 -9.57 -3.59
C LYS A 37 4.76 -9.78 -4.26
N GLN A 38 5.17 -8.88 -5.17
CA GLN A 38 6.48 -8.93 -5.81
C GLN A 38 7.64 -8.80 -4.81
N GLN A 39 7.41 -8.14 -3.66
CA GLN A 39 8.38 -7.93 -2.60
C GLN A 39 8.26 -8.92 -1.43
N ASN A 40 7.46 -9.99 -1.58
CA ASN A 40 7.17 -10.97 -0.52
C ASN A 40 6.67 -10.33 0.79
N ALA A 41 5.81 -9.31 0.68
CA ALA A 41 5.29 -8.51 1.79
C ALA A 41 3.75 -8.34 1.72
N ALA A 42 3.05 -9.31 1.13
CA ALA A 42 1.59 -9.25 0.93
C ALA A 42 0.80 -9.13 2.25
N ASP A 43 1.35 -9.65 3.35
CA ASP A 43 0.84 -9.54 4.71
C ASP A 43 0.81 -8.09 5.24
N LYS A 44 1.47 -7.15 4.56
CA LYS A 44 1.56 -5.75 4.98
C LYS A 44 0.52 -4.83 4.35
N LEU A 45 -0.42 -5.36 3.56
CA LEU A 45 -1.42 -4.54 2.90
C LEU A 45 -2.16 -3.63 3.88
N ASP A 46 -2.59 -4.17 5.02
CA ASP A 46 -3.32 -3.41 6.04
C ASP A 46 -2.47 -2.26 6.62
N GLN A 47 -1.16 -2.48 6.79
CA GLN A 47 -0.24 -1.43 7.26
C GLN A 47 -0.08 -0.33 6.21
N VAL A 48 -0.01 -0.69 4.92
CA VAL A 48 0.04 0.28 3.81
C VAL A 48 -1.25 1.09 3.76
N LEU A 49 -2.41 0.44 3.88
CA LEU A 49 -3.70 1.12 3.91
C LEU A 49 -3.82 2.09 5.09
N ALA A 50 -3.24 1.75 6.25
CA ALA A 50 -3.20 2.63 7.41
C ALA A 50 -2.19 3.81 7.29
N GLU A 51 -1.17 3.67 6.43
CA GLU A 51 -0.16 4.71 6.19
C GLU A 51 -0.63 5.75 5.15
N ILE A 52 -1.49 5.34 4.20
CA ILE A 52 -2.02 6.22 3.14
C ILE A 52 -2.62 7.53 3.69
N PRO A 53 -3.50 7.52 4.71
CA PRO A 53 -4.03 8.76 5.29
C PRO A 53 -2.95 9.69 5.84
N ARG A 54 -1.88 9.15 6.44
CA ARG A 54 -0.76 9.94 6.99
C ARG A 54 0.03 10.62 5.88
N VAL A 55 0.41 9.86 4.85
CA VAL A 55 1.10 10.42 3.68
C VAL A 55 0.23 11.46 2.97
N ARG A 56 -1.08 11.23 2.91
CA ARG A 56 -2.02 12.19 2.31
C ARG A 56 -2.11 13.48 3.15
N GLU A 57 -2.09 13.37 4.47
CA GLU A 57 -2.05 14.51 5.39
C GLU A 57 -0.76 15.31 5.23
N ASP A 58 0.41 14.64 5.16
CA ASP A 58 1.71 15.29 4.93
C ASP A 58 1.75 16.09 3.62
N LEU A 59 0.94 15.69 2.63
CA LEU A 59 0.80 16.37 1.35
C LEU A 59 -0.36 17.39 1.31
N GLY A 60 -1.02 17.66 2.43
CA GLY A 60 -2.09 18.66 2.52
C GLY A 60 -3.47 18.17 2.04
N PHE A 61 -3.81 16.91 2.31
CA PHE A 61 -5.12 16.31 2.01
C PHE A 61 -5.53 16.26 0.53
N ILE A 62 -4.56 16.19 -0.38
CA ILE A 62 -4.80 16.13 -1.83
C ILE A 62 -5.84 15.05 -2.23
N PRO A 63 -6.63 15.25 -3.29
CA PRO A 63 -7.53 14.23 -3.81
C PRO A 63 -6.79 12.96 -4.21
N LEU A 64 -7.29 11.79 -3.81
CA LEU A 64 -6.72 10.48 -4.19
C LEU A 64 -7.31 9.99 -5.52
N VAL A 65 -6.91 10.65 -6.60
CA VAL A 65 -7.22 10.25 -7.99
C VAL A 65 -5.91 10.10 -8.77
N THR A 66 -5.93 9.51 -9.95
CA THR A 66 -4.70 9.44 -10.76
C THR A 66 -4.27 10.85 -11.20
N PRO A 67 -2.97 11.23 -11.10
CA PRO A 67 -1.82 10.42 -10.69
C PRO A 67 -1.47 10.44 -9.19
N THR A 68 -2.05 11.35 -8.41
CA THR A 68 -1.70 11.58 -6.99
C THR A 68 -1.92 10.35 -6.12
N SER A 69 -2.94 9.54 -6.41
CA SER A 69 -3.22 8.27 -5.74
C SER A 69 -2.03 7.31 -5.79
N GLN A 70 -1.35 7.21 -6.94
CA GLN A 70 -0.17 6.35 -7.10
C GLN A 70 1.05 6.87 -6.34
N ILE A 71 1.23 8.19 -6.28
CA ILE A 71 2.32 8.84 -5.53
C ILE A 71 2.16 8.54 -4.04
N VAL A 72 0.97 8.79 -3.49
CA VAL A 72 0.64 8.50 -2.09
C VAL A 72 0.79 7.01 -1.78
N GLY A 73 0.28 6.13 -2.64
CA GLY A 73 0.37 4.68 -2.47
C GLY A 73 1.80 4.17 -2.44
N THR A 74 2.63 4.60 -3.40
CA THR A 74 4.03 4.20 -3.47
C THR A 74 4.80 4.65 -2.24
N GLN A 75 4.60 5.90 -1.79
CA GLN A 75 5.25 6.40 -0.59
C GLN A 75 4.81 5.63 0.67
N ALA A 76 3.52 5.29 0.79
CA ALA A 76 3.01 4.47 1.89
C ALA A 76 3.65 3.07 1.92
N VAL A 77 3.82 2.44 0.74
CA VAL A 77 4.53 1.15 0.61
C VAL A 77 5.98 1.29 1.07
N LEU A 78 6.69 2.32 0.58
CA LEU A 78 8.08 2.57 0.98
C LEU A 78 8.21 2.75 2.50
N ASN A 79 7.35 3.58 3.12
CA ASN A 79 7.35 3.80 4.57
C ASN A 79 7.17 2.49 5.35
N VAL A 80 6.22 1.64 4.95
CA VAL A 80 5.92 0.36 5.63
C VAL A 80 7.04 -0.67 5.45
N LEU A 81 7.72 -0.65 4.30
CA LEU A 81 8.86 -1.52 4.04
C LEU A 81 10.12 -1.02 4.75
N ASP A 82 10.37 0.29 4.78
CA ASP A 82 11.52 0.89 5.47
C ASP A 82 11.39 0.83 7.00
N ARG A 83 10.17 0.91 7.55
CA ARG A 83 9.93 0.63 8.99
C ARG A 83 10.40 -0.79 9.39
N ARG A 84 10.47 -1.74 8.45
CA ARG A 84 11.10 -3.07 8.68
C ARG A 84 12.60 -2.97 8.90
N ALA A 85 13.27 -2.02 8.25
CA ALA A 85 14.71 -1.81 8.38
C ALA A 85 15.05 -1.16 9.74
N LEU A 86 14.21 -0.24 10.23
CA LEU A 86 14.41 0.43 11.52
C LEU A 86 14.04 -0.41 12.75
N GLN A 87 13.29 -1.52 12.60
CA GLN A 87 12.95 -2.44 13.70
C GLN A 87 13.99 -3.55 13.96
N LYS A 88 15.16 -3.54 13.29
CA LYS A 88 16.28 -4.44 13.67
C LYS A 88 16.88 -4.00 15.02
N PRO A 89 17.31 -4.97 15.87
CA PRO A 89 17.18 -4.87 17.32
C PRO A 89 17.95 -3.71 17.92
N SER A 90 17.27 -3.02 18.84
CA SER A 90 17.82 -2.07 19.81
C SER A 90 19.21 -2.52 20.25
N ARG A 91 20.19 -1.64 20.03
CA ARG A 91 21.58 -1.80 20.45
C ARG A 91 21.61 -2.28 21.91
N ARG A 92 22.42 -3.31 22.16
CA ARG A 92 22.76 -3.79 23.51
C ARG A 92 23.13 -2.57 24.38
N LYS A 93 22.54 -2.45 25.56
CA LYS A 93 23.06 -1.55 26.60
C LYS A 93 24.54 -1.90 26.82
N PRO A 94 25.47 -0.93 26.78
CA PRO A 94 26.83 -1.22 27.20
C PRO A 94 26.83 -1.61 28.69
N PRO A 95 27.67 -2.56 29.12
CA PRO A 95 27.83 -2.85 30.55
C PRO A 95 28.33 -1.59 31.25
N GLY A 96 27.67 -1.23 32.35
CA GLY A 96 28.10 -0.13 33.21
C GLY A 96 29.48 -0.44 33.80
N TYR A 97 30.33 0.58 33.81
CA TYR A 97 31.54 0.65 34.63
C TYR A 97 31.22 1.45 35.89
#